data_AF-A0A7X0ZQ58-F1
#
_entry.id   AF-A0A7X0ZQ58-F1
#
_cell.length_a   1.000
_cell.length_b   1.000
_cell.length_c   1.000
_cell.angle_alpha   90.00
_cell.angle_beta   90.00
_cell.angle_gamma   90.00
#
_symmetry.space_group_name_H-M   'P 1'
#
loop_
_entity.id
_entity.type
_entity.pdbx_description
1 polymer ?
#
loop_
_entity_poly.entity_id
_entity_poly.type
_entity_poly.pdbx_seq_one_letter_code
_entity_poly.pdbx_strand_id
1 'polypeptide(L)'
;MNIVWKNRTFFGKQQLVFSEEDKAFLIKSGIVEVQTRAESVLAYLGAGDTIVVNEGLDFYARTALNLEEVELEENRYASFYNHLLVERMDEYHYSAQARVSICIKKLADKFGTEKNGEIQIATNFTQYDIANYCNLKREYISVLLRRLAGRRIIRIKPKPWVVLDMEALREYISETSF
;
A
#
# COMPACT_ATOMS: atom_id res chain seq x y z
N MET A 1 -12.29 3.63 -37.43
CA MET A 1 -11.68 2.58 -36.60
C MET A 1 -10.77 3.28 -35.60
N ASN A 2 -11.32 3.75 -34.48
CA ASN A 2 -10.55 4.53 -33.50
C ASN A 2 -9.86 3.55 -32.56
N ILE A 3 -8.61 3.23 -32.85
CA ILE A 3 -7.76 2.57 -31.87
C ILE A 3 -7.36 3.66 -30.87
N VAL A 4 -8.14 3.81 -29.80
CA VAL A 4 -7.77 4.68 -28.68
C VAL A 4 -6.76 3.90 -27.84
N TRP A 5 -5.48 4.18 -28.00
CA TRP A 5 -4.46 3.65 -27.10
C TRP A 5 -4.49 4.43 -25.78
N LYS A 6 -5.40 4.03 -24.89
CA LYS A 6 -5.63 4.57 -23.52
C LYS A 6 -4.77 3.86 -22.44
N ASN A 7 -3.64 3.29 -22.85
CA ASN A 7 -2.76 2.53 -21.95
C ASN A 7 -1.47 3.28 -21.65
N ARG A 8 -1.13 3.47 -20.37
CA ARG A 8 0.16 4.05 -19.96
C ARG A 8 1.03 3.00 -19.27
N THR A 9 2.27 2.89 -19.72
CA THR A 9 3.28 2.00 -19.12
C THR A 9 4.36 2.79 -18.41
N PHE A 10 4.58 2.47 -17.14
CA PHE A 10 5.62 3.08 -16.30
C PHE A 10 6.66 2.00 -15.94
N PHE A 11 7.94 2.34 -15.78
CA PHE A 11 9.03 1.37 -15.53
C PHE A 11 9.47 1.24 -14.05
N GLY A 12 8.70 1.82 -13.12
CA GLY A 12 8.92 1.75 -11.66
C GLY A 12 9.80 2.87 -11.10
N LYS A 13 9.57 3.22 -9.83
CA LYS A 13 10.18 4.33 -9.05
C LYS A 13 10.06 5.72 -9.69
N GLN A 14 8.90 6.05 -10.23
CA GLN A 14 8.64 7.36 -10.83
C GLN A 14 7.31 7.94 -10.38
N GLN A 15 7.28 9.26 -10.22
CA GLN A 15 6.03 9.99 -10.01
C GLN A 15 5.17 9.90 -11.26
N LEU A 16 3.88 9.67 -11.10
CA LEU A 16 2.89 9.75 -12.17
C LEU A 16 2.53 11.22 -12.33
N VAL A 17 2.68 11.75 -13.55
CA VAL A 17 2.25 13.09 -13.91
C VAL A 17 0.99 12.97 -14.76
N PHE A 18 -0.07 13.64 -14.32
CA PHE A 18 -1.37 13.67 -14.99
C PHE A 18 -1.59 15.02 -15.67
N SER A 19 -2.20 15.03 -16.84
CA SER A 19 -2.66 16.25 -17.52
C SER A 19 -4.00 16.73 -16.95
N GLU A 20 -4.45 17.92 -17.35
CA GLU A 20 -5.77 18.46 -16.93
C GLU A 20 -6.96 17.62 -17.45
N GLU A 21 -6.75 16.90 -18.55
CA GLU A 21 -7.75 16.01 -19.16
C GLU A 21 -7.83 14.66 -18.44
N ASP A 22 -6.77 14.26 -17.73
CA ASP A 22 -6.71 12.98 -17.03
C ASP A 22 -7.64 12.98 -15.80
N LYS A 23 -8.54 12.00 -15.73
CA LYS A 23 -9.54 11.90 -14.64
C LYS A 23 -9.36 10.67 -13.77
N ALA A 24 -9.39 9.48 -14.36
CA ALA A 24 -9.28 8.24 -13.61
C ALA A 24 -8.66 7.10 -14.45
N PHE A 25 -7.99 6.18 -13.76
CA PHE A 25 -7.31 5.05 -14.37
C PHE A 25 -7.49 3.77 -13.54
N LEU A 26 -7.91 2.69 -14.17
CA LEU A 26 -7.86 1.35 -13.62
C LEU A 26 -6.42 0.81 -13.70
N ILE A 27 -5.89 0.30 -12.59
CA ILE A 27 -4.59 -0.37 -12.58
C ILE A 27 -4.79 -1.80 -13.11
N LYS A 28 -4.23 -2.09 -14.30
CA LYS A 28 -4.25 -3.43 -14.89
C LYS A 28 -3.13 -4.30 -14.36
N SER A 29 -1.99 -3.71 -14.08
CA SER A 29 -0.88 -4.39 -13.41
C SER A 29 0.03 -3.40 -12.69
N GLY A 30 0.75 -3.93 -11.70
CA GLY A 30 1.74 -3.21 -10.92
C GLY A 30 1.18 -2.57 -9.64
N ILE A 31 2.03 -1.78 -8.98
CA ILE A 31 1.76 -1.21 -7.66
C ILE A 31 2.02 0.30 -7.69
N VAL A 32 1.07 1.06 -7.18
CA VAL A 32 1.15 2.52 -7.00
C VAL A 32 1.19 2.85 -5.53
N GLU A 33 2.09 3.74 -5.14
CA GLU A 33 2.12 4.37 -3.82
C GLU A 33 1.40 5.72 -3.91
N VAL A 34 0.44 5.94 -3.02
CA VAL A 34 -0.31 7.19 -2.90
C VAL A 34 0.24 7.94 -1.70
N GLN A 35 0.69 9.17 -1.92
CA GLN A 35 1.23 10.05 -0.89
C GLN A 35 0.43 11.34 -0.80
N THR A 36 0.41 11.93 0.39
CA THR A 36 0.01 13.33 0.56
C THR A 36 1.14 14.26 0.10
N ARG A 37 0.83 15.54 -0.13
CA ARG A 37 1.86 16.58 -0.42
C ARG A 37 2.93 16.74 0.69
N ALA A 38 2.65 16.26 1.89
CA ALA A 38 3.60 16.23 3.00
C ALA A 38 4.42 14.91 3.04
N GLU A 39 4.50 14.19 1.91
CA GLU A 39 5.26 12.94 1.72
C GLU A 39 4.83 11.77 2.63
N SER A 40 3.69 11.89 3.31
CA SER A 40 3.11 10.80 4.10
C SER A 40 2.39 9.81 3.19
N VAL A 41 2.72 8.52 3.31
CA VAL A 41 2.09 7.45 2.53
C VAL A 41 0.66 7.22 3.04
N LEU A 42 -0.31 7.39 2.14
CA LEU A 42 -1.72 7.17 2.39
C LEU A 42 -2.09 5.70 2.17
N ALA A 43 -1.71 5.13 1.03
CA ALA A 43 -2.05 3.76 0.66
C ALA A 43 -1.13 3.22 -0.43
N TYR A 44 -1.19 1.90 -0.62
CA TYR A 44 -0.67 1.23 -1.81
C TYR A 44 -1.85 0.69 -2.61
N LEU A 45 -1.86 0.96 -3.91
CA LEU A 45 -2.83 0.48 -4.88
C LEU A 45 -2.19 -0.59 -5.76
N GLY A 46 -2.97 -1.59 -6.16
CA GLY A 46 -2.56 -2.72 -6.99
C GLY A 46 -3.52 -2.95 -8.15
N ALA A 47 -3.35 -4.07 -8.85
CA ALA A 47 -4.23 -4.46 -9.94
C ALA A 47 -5.70 -4.54 -9.48
N GLY A 48 -6.60 -3.94 -10.24
CA GLY A 48 -8.03 -3.83 -9.91
C GLY A 48 -8.42 -2.56 -9.17
N ASP A 49 -7.48 -1.84 -8.55
CA ASP A 49 -7.76 -0.55 -7.94
C ASP A 49 -7.85 0.56 -9.00
N THR A 50 -8.55 1.64 -8.64
CA THR A 50 -8.65 2.86 -9.47
C THR A 50 -7.84 3.99 -8.88
N ILE A 51 -7.06 4.65 -9.73
CA ILE A 51 -6.46 5.95 -9.46
C ILE A 51 -7.45 7.00 -9.91
N VAL A 52 -7.80 7.93 -9.03
CA VAL A 52 -8.55 9.13 -9.35
C VAL A 52 -7.58 10.29 -9.22
N VAL A 53 -7.43 11.08 -10.29
CA VAL A 53 -6.49 12.20 -10.29
C VAL A 53 -6.91 13.20 -9.22
N ASN A 54 -5.97 13.58 -8.36
CA ASN A 54 -6.22 14.45 -7.23
C ASN A 54 -5.03 15.38 -7.00
N GLU A 55 -5.26 16.69 -7.02
CA GLU A 55 -4.20 17.70 -6.90
C GLU A 55 -3.54 17.72 -5.51
N GLY A 56 -4.24 17.21 -4.48
CA GLY A 56 -3.74 17.09 -3.11
C GLY A 56 -2.91 15.85 -2.84
N LEU A 57 -2.78 14.94 -3.82
CA LEU A 57 -2.06 13.68 -3.68
C LEU A 57 -1.00 13.51 -4.76
N ASP A 58 0.09 12.85 -4.40
CA ASP A 58 1.11 12.40 -5.33
C ASP A 58 1.05 10.88 -5.48
N PHE A 59 1.28 10.42 -6.70
CA PHE A 59 1.20 9.01 -7.06
C PHE A 59 2.56 8.55 -7.59
N TYR A 60 3.05 7.41 -7.11
CA TYR A 60 4.34 6.87 -7.53
C TYR A 60 4.22 5.43 -7.99
N ALA A 61 4.74 5.14 -9.18
CA ALA A 61 4.88 3.79 -9.69
C ALA A 61 5.95 3.07 -8.87
N ARG A 62 5.60 1.97 -8.20
CA ARG A 62 6.56 1.15 -7.44
C ARG A 62 7.12 -0.01 -8.24
N THR A 63 6.35 -0.50 -9.20
CA THR A 63 6.73 -1.53 -10.15
C THR A 63 6.46 -1.03 -11.56
N ALA A 64 6.72 -1.87 -12.56
CA ALA A 64 6.13 -1.62 -13.87
C ALA A 64 4.61 -1.51 -13.74
N LEU A 65 4.01 -0.46 -14.30
CA LEU A 65 2.55 -0.24 -14.27
C LEU A 65 1.98 -0.39 -15.66
N ASN A 66 0.75 -0.90 -15.72
CA ASN A 66 -0.13 -0.74 -16.87
C ASN A 66 -1.45 -0.15 -16.38
N LEU A 67 -1.82 1.02 -16.91
CA LEU A 67 -3.02 1.75 -16.55
C LEU A 67 -3.97 1.81 -17.74
N GLU A 68 -5.26 1.64 -17.49
CA GLU A 68 -6.34 1.82 -18.47
C GLU A 68 -7.22 3.00 -18.02
N GLU A 69 -7.37 4.01 -18.87
CA GLU A 69 -8.24 5.16 -18.54
C GLU A 69 -9.72 4.72 -18.46
N VAL A 70 -10.42 5.20 -17.43
CA VAL A 70 -11.83 4.86 -17.16
C VAL A 70 -12.66 6.11 -16.89
N GLU A 71 -13.94 6.05 -17.22
CA GLU A 71 -14.91 7.08 -16.85
C GLU A 71 -15.52 6.76 -15.47
N LEU A 72 -15.51 7.73 -14.57
CA LEU A 72 -16.25 7.67 -13.30
C LEU A 72 -17.31 8.76 -13.26
N GLU A 73 -18.40 8.51 -12.52
CA GLU A 73 -19.44 9.49 -12.22
C GLU A 73 -18.83 10.71 -11.48
N GLU A 74 -19.18 11.94 -11.90
CA GLU A 74 -18.61 13.20 -11.38
C GLU A 74 -18.70 13.35 -9.85
N ASN A 75 -19.73 12.80 -9.22
CA ASN A 75 -19.91 12.86 -7.77
C ASN A 75 -18.90 12.00 -6.98
N ARG A 76 -18.15 11.11 -7.63
CA ARG A 76 -17.18 10.21 -6.98
C ARG A 76 -15.76 10.79 -6.85
N TYR A 77 -15.42 11.86 -7.58
CA TYR A 77 -14.04 12.36 -7.62
C TYR A 77 -13.62 13.07 -6.32
N ALA A 78 -14.43 14.02 -5.84
CA ALA A 78 -14.03 14.94 -4.77
C ALA A 78 -13.77 14.26 -3.42
N SER A 79 -14.41 13.10 -3.16
CA SER A 79 -14.33 12.39 -1.88
C SER A 79 -13.71 11.00 -1.97
N PHE A 80 -13.19 10.62 -3.15
CA PHE A 80 -12.74 9.26 -3.44
C PHE A 80 -11.77 8.72 -2.37
N TYR A 81 -10.82 9.56 -1.94
CA TYR A 81 -9.77 9.20 -0.98
C TYR A 81 -10.11 9.53 0.48
N ASN A 82 -11.27 10.11 0.77
CA ASN A 82 -11.61 10.56 2.13
C ASN A 82 -11.58 9.41 3.14
N HIS A 83 -12.10 8.24 2.76
CA HIS A 83 -12.08 7.06 3.63
C HIS A 83 -10.64 6.64 3.98
N LEU A 84 -9.71 6.68 3.03
CA LEU A 84 -8.29 6.36 3.28
C LEU A 84 -7.63 7.38 4.21
N LEU A 85 -7.97 8.67 4.07
CA LEU A 85 -7.47 9.72 4.95
C LEU A 85 -7.97 9.51 6.38
N VAL A 86 -9.27 9.22 6.55
CA VAL A 86 -9.86 8.90 7.86
C VAL A 86 -9.21 7.66 8.47
N GLU A 87 -9.03 6.59 7.69
CA GLU A 87 -8.33 5.38 8.16
C GLU A 87 -6.89 5.67 8.59
N ARG A 88 -6.16 6.54 7.89
CA ARG A 88 -4.81 6.93 8.32
C ARG A 88 -4.83 7.72 9.60
N MET A 89 -5.75 8.66 9.74
CA MET A 89 -5.89 9.45 10.97
C MET A 89 -6.22 8.56 12.17
N ASP A 90 -7.13 7.60 12.02
CA ASP A 90 -7.45 6.65 13.08
C ASP A 90 -6.24 5.79 13.46
N GLU A 91 -5.46 5.34 12.47
CA GLU A 91 -4.30 4.51 12.74
C GLU A 91 -3.21 5.19 13.56
N TYR A 92 -3.13 6.53 13.52
CA TYR A 92 -2.19 7.29 14.35
C TYR A 92 -2.54 7.25 15.84
N HIS A 93 -3.75 6.86 16.22
CA HIS A 93 -4.10 6.60 17.61
C HIS A 93 -3.49 5.29 18.14
N TYR A 94 -3.13 4.36 17.26
CA TYR A 94 -2.55 3.08 17.69
C TYR A 94 -1.06 3.21 18.02
N SER A 95 -0.59 2.33 18.91
CA SER A 95 0.85 2.22 19.21
C SER A 95 1.68 1.91 17.95
N ALA A 96 2.99 2.20 18.00
CA ALA A 96 3.90 1.91 16.89
C ALA A 96 3.91 0.42 16.50
N GLN A 97 3.78 -0.48 17.48
CA GLN A 97 3.71 -1.93 17.30
C GLN A 97 2.46 -2.32 16.50
N ALA A 98 1.31 -1.76 16.87
CA ALA A 98 0.05 -2.00 16.19
C ALA A 98 0.09 -1.44 14.76
N ARG A 99 0.57 -0.20 14.55
CA ARG A 99 0.69 0.39 13.20
C ARG A 99 1.55 -0.45 12.26
N VAL A 100 2.69 -0.95 12.73
CA VAL A 100 3.54 -1.85 11.92
C VAL A 100 2.83 -3.15 11.59
N SER A 101 2.11 -3.71 12.55
CA SER A 101 1.39 -4.97 12.37
C SER A 101 0.19 -4.82 11.42
N ILE A 102 -0.54 -3.71 11.53
CA ILE A 102 -1.61 -3.32 10.60
C ILE A 102 -1.05 -3.12 9.19
N CYS A 103 0.09 -2.44 9.04
CA CYS A 103 0.76 -2.27 7.76
C CYS A 103 1.12 -3.63 7.13
N ILE A 104 1.74 -4.54 7.90
CA ILE A 104 2.06 -5.90 7.44
C ILE A 104 0.79 -6.65 6.99
N LYS A 105 -0.27 -6.59 7.80
CA LYS A 105 -1.56 -7.20 7.46
C LYS A 105 -2.11 -6.64 6.15
N LYS A 106 -2.16 -5.31 5.99
CA LYS A 106 -2.63 -4.64 4.76
C LYS A 106 -1.81 -5.05 3.54
N LEU A 107 -0.49 -5.18 3.68
CA LEU A 107 0.37 -5.65 2.59
C LEU A 107 0.13 -7.13 2.25
N ALA A 108 -0.10 -7.97 3.25
CA ALA A 108 -0.40 -9.39 3.05
C ALA A 108 -1.78 -9.60 2.42
N ASP A 109 -2.80 -8.90 2.88
CA ASP A 109 -4.16 -8.99 2.33
C ASP A 109 -4.20 -8.52 0.86
N LYS A 110 -3.44 -7.47 0.54
CA LYS A 110 -3.52 -6.82 -0.78
C LYS A 110 -2.50 -7.32 -1.80
N PHE A 111 -1.30 -7.68 -1.34
CA PHE A 111 -0.18 -8.06 -2.20
C PHE A 111 0.44 -9.40 -1.79
N GLY A 112 -0.27 -10.18 -1.00
CA GLY A 112 0.13 -11.52 -0.60
C GLY A 112 -0.32 -12.58 -1.60
N THR A 113 0.50 -13.61 -1.75
CA THR A 113 0.08 -14.88 -2.37
C THR A 113 0.05 -15.96 -1.30
N GLU A 114 -1.11 -16.59 -1.13
CA GLU A 114 -1.26 -17.71 -0.21
C GLU A 114 -0.54 -18.95 -0.77
N LYS A 115 0.24 -19.61 0.09
CA LYS A 115 0.94 -20.86 -0.23
C LYS A 115 1.06 -21.70 1.03
N ASN A 116 0.43 -22.87 1.03
CA ASN A 116 0.45 -23.81 2.16
C ASN A 116 -0.01 -23.18 3.49
N GLY A 117 -1.03 -22.30 3.46
CA GLY A 117 -1.52 -21.59 4.64
C GLY A 117 -0.64 -20.43 5.13
N GLU A 118 0.52 -20.19 4.51
CA GLU A 118 1.34 -18.99 4.73
C GLU A 118 1.05 -17.95 3.65
N ILE A 119 1.14 -16.65 3.97
CA ILE A 119 0.93 -15.57 2.99
C ILE A 119 2.25 -14.90 2.66
N GLN A 120 2.70 -15.04 1.41
CA GLN A 120 3.95 -14.43 0.92
C GLN A 120 3.69 -13.03 0.38
N ILE A 121 4.19 -12.01 1.08
CA ILE A 121 4.09 -10.61 0.66
C ILE A 121 5.04 -10.36 -0.51
N ALA A 122 4.57 -9.64 -1.54
CA ALA A 122 5.36 -9.25 -2.70
C ALA A 122 6.75 -8.68 -2.32
N THR A 123 7.77 -9.06 -3.11
CA THR A 123 9.19 -8.83 -2.77
C THR A 123 9.62 -7.37 -2.84
N ASN A 124 8.86 -6.53 -3.55
CA ASN A 124 9.13 -5.10 -3.78
C ASN A 124 8.94 -4.22 -2.53
N PHE A 125 8.26 -4.71 -1.49
CA PHE A 125 8.12 -3.99 -0.22
C PHE A 125 9.36 -4.14 0.65
N THR A 126 9.77 -3.07 1.33
CA THR A 126 11.00 -2.98 2.11
C THR A 126 10.72 -2.45 3.51
N GLN A 127 11.76 -2.43 4.36
CA GLN A 127 11.62 -1.78 5.69
C GLN A 127 11.43 -0.27 5.58
N TYR A 128 11.92 0.35 4.49
CA TYR A 128 11.66 1.77 4.24
C TYR A 128 10.19 2.03 3.93
N ASP A 129 9.54 1.11 3.21
CA ASP A 129 8.12 1.27 2.88
C ASP A 129 7.25 1.21 4.14
N ILE A 130 7.54 0.25 5.02
CA ILE A 130 6.87 0.19 6.33
C ILE A 130 7.20 1.43 7.18
N ALA A 131 8.46 1.88 7.17
CA ALA A 131 8.90 3.06 7.92
C ALA A 131 8.13 4.31 7.49
N ASN A 132 8.03 4.55 6.17
CA ASN A 132 7.32 5.68 5.59
C ASN A 132 5.81 5.59 5.89
N TYR A 133 5.22 4.40 5.72
CA TYR A 133 3.80 4.19 6.01
C TYR A 133 3.45 4.41 7.48
N CYS A 134 4.28 3.90 8.41
CA CYS A 134 4.00 3.98 9.84
C CYS A 134 4.47 5.29 10.49
N ASN A 135 5.14 6.15 9.71
CA ASN A 135 5.87 7.33 10.16
C ASN A 135 6.85 7.03 11.31
N LEU A 136 7.74 6.06 11.08
CA LEU A 136 8.72 5.58 12.06
C LEU A 136 10.11 5.50 11.45
N LYS A 137 11.15 5.58 12.29
CA LYS A 137 12.54 5.35 11.83
C LYS A 137 12.76 3.89 11.45
N ARG A 138 13.55 3.65 10.40
CA ARG A 138 13.84 2.31 9.88
C ARG A 138 14.47 1.37 10.91
N GLU A 139 15.32 1.89 11.78
CA GLU A 139 15.97 1.13 12.86
C GLU A 139 14.92 0.58 13.82
N TYR A 140 13.89 1.38 14.11
CA TYR A 140 12.80 0.97 14.99
C TYR A 140 11.89 -0.06 14.31
N ILE A 141 11.59 0.10 13.02
CA ILE A 141 10.92 -0.93 12.21
C ILE A 141 11.67 -2.26 12.29
N SER A 142 12.99 -2.25 12.16
CA SER A 142 13.81 -3.45 12.24
C SER A 142 13.68 -4.19 13.58
N VAL A 143 13.52 -3.44 14.68
CA VAL A 143 13.26 -4.00 16.01
C VAL A 143 11.85 -4.60 16.08
N LEU A 144 10.83 -3.87 15.62
CA LEU A 144 9.44 -4.31 15.68
C LEU A 144 9.19 -5.56 14.82
N LEU A 145 9.74 -5.61 13.61
CA LEU A 145 9.68 -6.80 12.75
C LEU A 145 10.39 -8.00 13.37
N ARG A 146 11.50 -7.79 14.08
CA ARG A 146 12.20 -8.86 14.81
C ARG A 146 11.36 -9.41 15.98
N ARG A 147 10.55 -8.57 16.65
CA ARG A 147 9.62 -9.02 17.69
C ARG A 147 8.53 -9.92 17.12
N LEU A 148 7.90 -9.51 16.02
CA LEU A 148 6.91 -10.33 15.31
C LEU A 148 7.51 -11.67 14.84
N ALA A 149 8.74 -11.64 14.30
CA ALA A 149 9.44 -12.84 13.87
C ALA A 149 9.83 -13.76 15.04
N GLY A 150 10.26 -13.19 16.17
CA GLY A 150 10.56 -13.95 17.39
C GLY A 150 9.32 -14.66 17.96
N ARG A 151 8.13 -14.10 17.76
CA ARG A 151 6.84 -14.72 18.09
C ARG A 151 6.33 -15.72 17.03
N ARG A 152 7.09 -15.96 15.95
CA ARG A 152 6.69 -16.80 14.81
C ARG A 152 5.41 -16.35 14.11
N ILE A 153 5.06 -15.06 14.19
CA ILE A 153 3.93 -14.47 13.45
C ILE A 153 4.32 -14.23 11.99
N ILE A 154 5.56 -13.79 11.77
CA ILE A 154 6.10 -13.51 10.44
C ILE A 154 7.49 -14.13 10.25
N ARG A 155 7.89 -14.31 9.00
CA ARG A 155 9.27 -14.60 8.57
C ARG A 155 9.77 -13.46 7.68
N ILE A 156 10.83 -12.79 8.11
CA ILE A 156 11.39 -11.62 7.40
C ILE A 156 12.66 -11.90 6.59
N LYS A 157 13.20 -13.12 6.67
CA LYS A 157 14.39 -13.56 5.93
C LYS A 157 14.31 -15.06 5.55
N PRO A 158 14.81 -15.44 4.36
CA PRO A 158 15.08 -14.57 3.21
C PRO A 158 13.79 -13.91 2.68
N LYS A 159 13.89 -12.95 1.75
CA LYS A 159 12.72 -12.45 1.02
C LYS A 159 12.11 -13.59 0.16
N PRO A 160 10.79 -13.58 -0.13
CA PRO A 160 9.76 -12.63 0.32
C PRO A 160 9.50 -12.67 1.83
N TRP A 161 8.90 -11.61 2.36
CA TRP A 161 8.40 -11.67 3.73
C TRP A 161 7.14 -12.50 3.76
N VAL A 162 6.94 -13.24 4.84
CA VAL A 162 5.83 -14.18 4.94
C VAL A 162 5.09 -13.97 6.25
N VAL A 163 3.77 -13.85 6.19
CA VAL A 163 2.89 -13.98 7.35
C VAL A 163 2.65 -15.46 7.56
N LEU A 164 3.15 -15.98 8.69
CA LEU A 164 3.08 -17.40 9.03
C LEU A 164 1.73 -17.75 9.66
N ASP A 165 1.17 -16.80 10.41
CA ASP A 165 -0.11 -16.95 11.09
C ASP A 165 -0.84 -15.59 11.11
N MET A 166 -1.93 -15.52 10.32
CA MET A 166 -2.72 -14.29 10.19
C MET A 166 -3.65 -14.07 11.39
N GLU A 167 -4.08 -15.12 12.10
CA GLU A 167 -4.83 -14.96 13.35
C GLU A 167 -3.93 -14.41 14.45
N ALA A 168 -2.74 -14.98 14.64
CA ALA A 168 -1.78 -14.47 15.62
C ALA A 168 -1.38 -13.00 15.33
N LEU A 169 -1.35 -12.59 14.06
CA LEU A 169 -1.13 -11.19 13.69
C LEU A 169 -2.30 -10.28 14.13
N ARG A 170 -3.56 -10.71 13.95
CA ARG A 170 -4.75 -9.98 14.41
C ARG A 170 -4.82 -9.87 15.93
N GLU A 171 -4.50 -10.95 16.63
CA GLU A 171 -4.40 -10.96 18.09
C GLU A 171 -3.32 -9.99 18.56
N TYR A 172 -2.14 -10.02 17.94
CA TYR A 172 -1.05 -9.09 18.28
C TYR A 172 -1.42 -7.61 18.07
N ILE A 173 -2.16 -7.29 17.00
CA ILE A 173 -2.69 -5.94 16.78
C ILE A 173 -3.60 -5.53 17.94
N SER A 174 -4.51 -6.41 18.33
CA SER A 174 -5.46 -6.17 19.44
C SER A 174 -4.72 -5.99 20.78
N GLU A 175 -3.73 -6.84 21.08
CA GLU A 175 -2.88 -6.75 22.28
C GLU A 175 -2.10 -5.44 22.39
N THR A 176 -1.73 -4.84 21.25
CA THR A 176 -0.80 -3.71 21.18
C THR A 176 -1.47 -2.43 20.71
N SER A 177 -2.80 -2.36 20.69
CA SER A 177 -3.53 -1.24 20.11
C SER A 177 -3.26 0.09 20.82
N PHE A 178 -3.09 0.11 22.15
CA PHE A 178 -2.89 1.33 22.95
C PHE A 178 -1.60 1.30 23.75
#